data_AF-A0A9W9BW22-F1
#
_entry.id   AF-A0A9W9BW22-F1
#
_cell.length_a   1.000
_cell.length_b   1.000
_cell.length_c   1.000
_cell.angle_alpha   90.00
_cell.angle_beta   90.00
_cell.angle_gamma   90.00
#
_symmetry.space_group_name_H-M   'P 1'
#
loop_
_entity.id
_entity.type
_entity.pdbx_description
1 polymer ?
#
loop_
_entity_poly.entity_id
_entity_poly.type
_entity_poly.pdbx_seq_one_letter_code
_entity_poly.pdbx_strand_id
1 'polypeptide(L)'
;MSLRKKARQATSIASKKAVMAGIAPVTELTSASRVRPTKTAAAEACPLVQVLRQYGLLESMVASLKPRDLLALALSCKATYSALFPRPGSLDNLLGRMPCCGTGIEMRKRMHQKSTFYYAYQCTEFAQCRTASGRQLIDEQPCATCKLTTCDECRIHCVYQSIYEAPEDPEDLPNFSGFVLLNPLECAILSPHHLYSENEKADLPRWQDRALNAAVEPYHDQGFLDMPLEIDQPGTPEKISDVLDVDLGLNSLMTWSGSSQFGFPSPVLRTLCNVVEKRKLCLCESCFREASKGYEALKPELPKLSWLNPNLRQEAFKECHCTLRSHILDRWQCVNCYENEESTIKGVQKMAPDRASCRCGLDAERMVCMWCWGEIIEGTSNFSAPGDEP
;
A
#
# COMPACT_ATOMS: atom_id res chain seq x y z
N MET A 1 -13.60 -36.21 10.87
CA MET A 1 -14.74 -36.73 10.10
C MET A 1 -14.54 -36.40 8.63
N SER A 2 -14.49 -37.45 7.81
CA SER A 2 -14.36 -37.41 6.36
C SER A 2 -15.56 -36.71 5.72
N LEU A 3 -15.34 -35.87 4.70
CA LEU A 3 -16.16 -35.81 3.47
C LEU A 3 -15.53 -34.85 2.42
N ARG A 4 -15.13 -35.47 1.30
CA ARG A 4 -15.25 -35.02 -0.10
C ARG A 4 -14.22 -34.05 -0.70
N LYS A 5 -13.22 -34.70 -1.31
CA LYS A 5 -12.64 -34.41 -2.64
C LYS A 5 -13.71 -34.36 -3.75
N LYS A 6 -13.60 -33.36 -4.65
CA LYS A 6 -13.68 -33.42 -6.14
C LYS A 6 -13.79 -31.99 -6.69
N ALA A 7 -12.73 -31.43 -7.27
CA ALA A 7 -12.40 -31.44 -8.70
C ALA A 7 -13.09 -30.34 -9.53
N ARG A 8 -12.31 -29.41 -10.09
CA ARG A 8 -12.18 -29.21 -11.55
C ARG A 8 -11.22 -28.07 -11.92
N GLN A 9 -10.25 -28.45 -12.77
CA GLN A 9 -9.38 -27.61 -13.58
C GLN A 9 -10.06 -27.21 -14.91
N ALA A 10 -9.40 -26.26 -15.60
CA ALA A 10 -9.54 -25.82 -16.99
C ALA A 10 -10.59 -24.70 -17.19
N THR A 11 -10.33 -23.60 -17.90
CA THR A 11 -9.61 -23.38 -19.18
C THR A 11 -9.14 -21.91 -19.30
N SER A 12 -7.90 -21.67 -19.75
CA SER A 12 -7.46 -21.15 -21.08
C SER A 12 -7.74 -19.65 -21.36
N ILE A 13 -6.66 -18.85 -21.40
CA ILE A 13 -5.98 -18.33 -22.61
C ILE A 13 -6.89 -17.47 -23.50
N ALA A 14 -6.77 -16.14 -23.35
CA ALA A 14 -7.16 -15.18 -24.38
C ALA A 14 -6.01 -14.19 -24.61
N SER A 15 -5.27 -14.48 -25.68
CA SER A 15 -4.18 -13.69 -26.23
C SER A 15 -4.75 -12.41 -26.87
N LYS A 16 -4.34 -11.23 -26.39
CA LYS A 16 -4.65 -9.95 -27.04
C LYS A 16 -3.56 -9.60 -28.04
N LYS A 17 -3.89 -9.79 -29.31
CA LYS A 17 -3.17 -9.35 -30.50
C LYS A 17 -2.96 -7.83 -30.46
N ALA A 18 -1.70 -7.40 -30.47
CA ALA A 18 -1.32 -6.01 -30.70
C ALA A 18 -1.54 -5.66 -32.18
N VAL A 19 -2.34 -4.61 -32.43
CA VAL A 19 -2.47 -3.99 -33.75
C VAL A 19 -1.42 -2.89 -33.81
N MET A 20 -0.31 -3.14 -34.50
CA MET A 20 0.62 -2.09 -34.93
C MET A 20 0.05 -1.47 -36.21
N ALA A 21 -0.46 -0.25 -36.10
CA ALA A 21 -0.74 0.60 -37.25
C ALA A 21 0.53 1.40 -37.58
N GLY A 22 1.06 1.18 -38.77
CA GLY A 22 2.19 1.92 -39.32
C GLY A 22 1.81 3.37 -39.61
N ILE A 23 2.63 4.29 -39.12
CA ILE A 23 2.56 5.72 -39.46
C ILE A 23 3.42 5.93 -40.71
N ALA A 24 2.79 6.30 -41.82
CA ALA A 24 3.47 6.74 -43.03
C ALA A 24 3.98 8.19 -42.86
N PRO A 25 5.10 8.57 -43.49
CA PRO A 25 5.63 9.92 -43.42
C PRO A 25 4.75 10.86 -44.27
N VAL A 26 4.18 11.89 -43.63
CA VAL A 26 3.47 12.97 -44.31
C VAL A 26 4.49 13.98 -44.80
N THR A 27 4.61 14.09 -46.12
CA THR A 27 5.41 15.08 -46.83
C THR A 27 4.82 16.48 -46.64
N GLU A 28 5.62 17.38 -46.07
CA GLU A 28 5.30 18.80 -45.92
C GLU A 28 5.23 19.50 -47.28
N LEU A 29 4.08 20.10 -47.58
CA LEU A 29 3.91 21.12 -48.62
C LEU A 29 3.55 22.44 -47.93
N THR A 30 4.59 23.20 -47.62
CA THR A 30 4.53 24.54 -47.05
C THR A 30 4.09 25.55 -48.12
N SER A 31 2.80 25.89 -48.12
CA SER A 31 2.30 27.09 -48.78
C SER A 31 1.96 28.14 -47.72
N ALA A 32 2.90 29.07 -47.52
CA ALA A 32 2.75 30.20 -46.60
C ALA A 32 1.76 31.22 -47.16
N SER A 33 0.46 30.99 -46.96
CA SER A 33 -0.57 32.01 -47.19
C SER A 33 -0.59 32.97 -46.01
N ARG A 34 -0.09 34.18 -46.25
CA ARG A 34 0.02 35.27 -45.28
C ARG A 34 -1.37 35.87 -45.03
N VAL A 35 -2.17 35.20 -44.20
CA VAL A 35 -3.48 35.70 -43.76
C VAL A 35 -3.27 36.98 -42.92
N ARG A 36 -3.81 38.10 -43.39
CA ARG A 36 -3.84 39.37 -42.65
C ARG A 36 -4.60 39.16 -41.32
N PRO A 37 -4.07 39.64 -40.18
CA PRO A 37 -4.78 39.60 -38.91
C PRO A 37 -5.98 40.55 -39.00
N THR A 38 -7.15 40.00 -39.35
CA THR A 38 -8.42 40.67 -39.09
C THR A 38 -8.53 40.91 -37.60
N LYS A 39 -8.82 42.15 -37.19
CA LYS A 39 -9.14 42.53 -35.81
C LYS A 39 -10.26 41.60 -35.31
N THR A 40 -9.87 40.52 -34.65
CA THR A 40 -10.78 39.62 -33.96
C THR A 40 -11.35 40.42 -32.81
N ALA A 41 -12.65 40.73 -32.89
CA ALA A 41 -13.43 41.12 -31.72
C ALA A 41 -13.06 40.14 -30.61
N ALA A 42 -12.63 40.64 -29.45
CA ALA A 42 -12.21 39.81 -28.34
C ALA A 42 -13.38 38.88 -28.00
N ALA A 43 -13.31 37.63 -28.47
CA ALA A 43 -14.34 36.65 -28.23
C ALA A 43 -14.42 36.50 -26.71
N GLU A 44 -15.54 36.91 -26.13
CA GLU A 44 -15.75 36.85 -24.70
C GLU A 44 -15.46 35.42 -24.24
N ALA A 45 -14.54 35.29 -23.29
CA ALA A 45 -14.13 33.98 -22.82
C ALA A 45 -15.34 33.25 -22.24
N CYS A 46 -15.52 31.98 -22.58
CA CYS A 46 -16.60 31.13 -22.06
C CYS A 46 -16.77 31.33 -20.54
N PRO A 47 -17.99 31.64 -20.03
CA PRO A 47 -18.20 31.92 -18.61
C PRO A 47 -17.69 30.81 -17.68
N LEU A 48 -17.82 29.55 -18.08
CA LEU A 48 -17.28 28.42 -17.31
C LEU A 48 -15.75 28.51 -17.17
N VAL A 49 -15.03 28.86 -18.24
CA VAL A 49 -13.57 29.01 -18.20
C VAL A 49 -13.19 30.18 -17.29
N GLN A 50 -14.01 31.25 -17.23
CA GLN A 50 -13.79 32.35 -16.30
C GLN A 50 -13.96 31.91 -14.84
N VAL A 51 -14.97 31.09 -14.55
CA VAL A 51 -15.20 30.49 -13.21
C VAL A 51 -14.05 29.57 -12.82
N LEU A 52 -13.64 28.66 -13.70
CA LEU A 52 -12.54 27.72 -13.42
C LEU A 52 -11.20 28.41 -13.18
N ARG A 53 -10.99 29.62 -13.71
CA ARG A 53 -9.79 30.44 -13.42
C ARG A 53 -9.81 31.05 -12.02
N GLN A 54 -10.96 31.12 -11.36
CA GLN A 54 -11.07 31.60 -10.00
C GLN A 54 -10.83 30.44 -9.04
N TYR A 55 -9.62 30.39 -8.47
CA TYR A 55 -9.15 29.22 -7.70
C TYR A 55 -10.11 28.80 -6.56
N GLY A 56 -10.69 29.75 -5.81
CA GLY A 56 -11.64 29.41 -4.74
C GLY A 56 -12.94 28.76 -5.24
N LEU A 57 -13.45 29.19 -6.40
CA LEU A 57 -14.61 28.54 -7.04
C LEU A 57 -14.23 27.17 -7.58
N LEU A 58 -13.04 27.06 -8.19
CA LEU A 58 -12.51 25.79 -8.67
C LEU A 58 -12.35 24.77 -7.53
N GLU A 59 -11.78 25.16 -6.39
CA GLU A 59 -11.67 24.28 -5.22
C GLU A 59 -13.05 23.80 -4.75
N SER A 60 -14.04 24.68 -4.70
CA SER A 60 -15.42 24.35 -4.31
C SER A 60 -16.06 23.34 -5.28
N MET A 61 -15.83 23.50 -6.59
CA MET A 61 -16.31 22.55 -7.60
C MET A 61 -15.61 21.20 -7.44
N VAL A 62 -14.28 21.20 -7.30
CA VAL A 62 -13.46 19.98 -7.22
C VAL A 62 -13.75 19.18 -5.95
N ALA A 63 -14.10 19.83 -4.84
CA ALA A 63 -14.54 19.18 -3.60
C ALA A 63 -15.83 18.35 -3.78
N SER A 64 -16.57 18.53 -4.88
CA SER A 64 -17.77 17.76 -5.22
C SER A 64 -17.55 16.73 -6.34
N LEU A 65 -16.34 16.67 -6.91
CA LEU A 65 -16.02 15.78 -8.03
C LEU A 65 -15.31 14.50 -7.56
N LYS A 66 -15.47 13.42 -8.31
CA LYS A 66 -14.58 12.25 -8.20
C LYS A 66 -13.37 12.43 -9.12
N PRO A 67 -12.24 11.74 -8.87
CA PRO A 67 -11.04 11.88 -9.72
C PRO A 67 -11.29 11.64 -11.21
N ARG A 68 -12.20 10.71 -11.54
CA ARG A 68 -12.62 10.44 -12.93
C ARG A 68 -13.37 11.62 -13.56
N ASP A 69 -14.17 12.33 -12.77
CA ASP A 69 -14.94 13.48 -13.25
C ASP A 69 -14.02 14.68 -13.48
N LEU A 70 -13.04 14.90 -12.61
CA LEU A 70 -12.00 15.92 -12.81
C LEU A 70 -11.19 15.65 -14.08
N LEU A 71 -10.82 14.39 -14.33
CA LEU A 71 -10.15 14.00 -15.56
C LEU A 71 -11.04 14.25 -16.79
N ALA A 72 -12.31 13.85 -16.75
CA ALA A 72 -13.25 14.10 -17.84
C ALA A 72 -13.43 15.60 -18.11
N LEU A 73 -13.54 16.42 -17.05
CA LEU A 73 -13.61 17.87 -17.16
C LEU A 73 -12.33 18.43 -17.79
N ALA A 74 -11.15 17.99 -17.35
CA ALA A 74 -9.88 18.41 -17.92
C ALA A 74 -9.72 18.05 -19.40
N LEU A 75 -10.23 16.89 -19.81
CA LEU A 75 -10.16 16.42 -21.19
C LEU A 75 -11.23 17.04 -22.11
N SER A 76 -12.18 17.80 -21.57
CA SER A 76 -13.28 18.41 -22.36
C SER A 76 -12.78 19.39 -23.43
N CYS A 77 -11.82 20.26 -23.10
CA CYS A 77 -11.14 21.13 -24.07
C CYS A 77 -9.84 21.71 -23.49
N LYS A 78 -8.97 22.23 -24.38
CA LYS A 78 -7.69 22.86 -24.00
C LYS A 78 -7.87 24.06 -23.07
N ALA A 79 -8.90 24.87 -23.26
CA ALA A 79 -9.16 26.04 -22.42
C ALA A 79 -9.51 25.64 -20.97
N THR A 80 -10.33 24.59 -20.80
CA THR A 80 -10.63 23.99 -19.49
C THR A 80 -9.37 23.42 -18.85
N TYR A 81 -8.59 22.63 -19.60
CA TYR A 81 -7.33 22.07 -19.10
C TYR A 81 -6.38 23.16 -18.57
N SER A 82 -6.15 24.21 -19.37
CA SER A 82 -5.30 25.34 -18.97
C SER A 82 -5.86 26.16 -17.82
N ALA A 83 -7.19 26.19 -17.64
CA ALA A 83 -7.83 26.85 -16.50
C ALA A 83 -7.68 26.03 -15.21
N LEU A 84 -7.77 24.70 -15.29
CA LEU A 84 -7.59 23.78 -14.16
C LEU A 84 -6.13 23.68 -13.73
N PHE A 85 -5.20 23.65 -14.69
CA PHE A 85 -3.78 23.40 -14.43
C PHE A 85 -2.89 24.53 -14.99
N PRO A 86 -3.05 25.77 -14.48
CA PRO A 86 -2.29 26.91 -14.99
C PRO A 86 -0.78 26.83 -14.67
N ARG A 87 -0.39 26.01 -13.67
CA ARG A 87 1.00 25.90 -13.20
C ARG A 87 1.35 24.45 -12.86
N PRO A 88 2.64 24.09 -12.87
CA PRO A 88 3.12 22.87 -12.23
C PRO A 88 2.66 22.82 -10.76
N GLY A 89 2.13 21.67 -10.31
CA GLY A 89 1.62 21.48 -8.95
C GLY A 89 0.14 21.84 -8.74
N SER A 90 -0.52 22.53 -9.68
CA SER A 90 -1.96 22.79 -9.58
C SER A 90 -2.79 21.51 -9.49
N LEU A 91 -2.38 20.46 -10.22
CA LEU A 91 -3.04 19.15 -10.15
C LEU A 91 -2.98 18.59 -8.73
N ASP A 92 -1.79 18.52 -8.12
CA ASP A 92 -1.60 17.96 -6.79
C ASP A 92 -2.44 18.69 -5.73
N ASN A 93 -2.48 20.02 -5.80
CA ASN A 93 -3.31 20.84 -4.92
C ASN A 93 -4.80 20.50 -5.09
N LEU A 94 -5.29 20.38 -6.33
CA LEU A 94 -6.69 20.04 -6.59
C LEU A 94 -7.02 18.61 -6.15
N LEU A 95 -6.13 17.64 -6.42
CA LEU A 95 -6.32 16.25 -5.99
C LEU A 95 -6.41 16.11 -4.46
N GLY A 96 -5.64 16.92 -3.72
CA GLY A 96 -5.70 16.99 -2.26
C GLY A 96 -6.93 17.72 -1.69
N ARG A 97 -7.75 18.35 -2.54
CA ARG A 97 -9.05 18.94 -2.15
C ARG A 97 -10.24 18.06 -2.47
N MET A 98 -10.04 17.01 -3.26
CA MET A 98 -11.10 16.06 -3.57
C MET A 98 -11.46 15.26 -2.32
N PRO A 99 -12.71 14.83 -2.14
CA PRO A 99 -13.06 13.88 -1.10
C PRO A 99 -12.50 12.49 -1.41
N CYS A 100 -12.34 11.65 -0.39
CA CYS A 100 -11.95 10.26 -0.61
C CYS A 100 -13.02 9.52 -1.44
N CYS A 101 -12.59 8.85 -2.51
CA CYS A 101 -13.50 8.20 -3.45
C CYS A 101 -13.97 6.79 -3.02
N GLY A 102 -13.51 6.29 -1.88
CA GLY A 102 -13.92 4.98 -1.33
C GLY A 102 -13.26 3.76 -1.96
N THR A 103 -12.35 3.94 -2.94
CA THR A 103 -11.74 2.81 -3.67
C THR A 103 -10.96 1.85 -2.76
N GLY A 104 -10.38 2.32 -1.65
CA GLY A 104 -9.70 1.44 -0.69
C GLY A 104 -10.63 0.38 -0.11
N ILE A 105 -11.85 0.77 0.31
CA ILE A 105 -12.89 -0.15 0.79
C ILE A 105 -13.33 -1.12 -0.31
N GLU A 106 -13.54 -0.63 -1.54
CA GLU A 106 -13.91 -1.49 -2.67
C GLU A 106 -12.83 -2.55 -2.96
N MET A 107 -11.55 -2.18 -2.88
CA MET A 107 -10.44 -3.12 -3.05
C MET A 107 -10.43 -4.17 -1.95
N ARG A 108 -10.56 -3.77 -0.69
CA ARG A 108 -10.61 -4.69 0.46
C ARG A 108 -11.74 -5.70 0.30
N LYS A 109 -12.96 -5.27 -0.03
CA LYS A 109 -14.09 -6.17 -0.31
C LYS A 109 -13.84 -7.21 -1.40
N ARG A 110 -12.94 -6.94 -2.35
CA ARG A 110 -12.56 -7.91 -3.40
C ARG A 110 -11.42 -8.83 -2.98
N MET A 111 -10.51 -8.35 -2.14
CA MET A 111 -9.28 -9.06 -1.79
C MET A 111 -9.41 -9.86 -0.50
N HIS A 112 -10.14 -9.33 0.48
CA HIS A 112 -10.30 -9.88 1.81
C HIS A 112 -11.44 -10.90 1.83
N GLN A 113 -11.15 -12.05 2.43
CA GLN A 113 -12.08 -13.17 2.56
C GLN A 113 -12.45 -13.32 4.03
N LYS A 114 -13.73 -13.14 4.33
CA LYS A 114 -14.25 -13.36 5.67
C LYS A 114 -14.25 -14.85 5.96
N SER A 115 -13.73 -15.20 7.12
CA SER A 115 -13.64 -16.57 7.61
C SER A 115 -15.02 -17.20 7.82
N THR A 116 -15.05 -18.51 8.02
CA THR A 116 -16.28 -19.21 8.41
C THR A 116 -16.83 -18.71 9.75
N PHE A 117 -15.96 -18.23 10.65
CA PHE A 117 -16.32 -17.73 11.97
C PHE A 117 -17.09 -16.41 11.90
N TYR A 118 -16.74 -15.53 10.95
CA TYR A 118 -17.51 -14.31 10.68
C TYR A 118 -19.02 -14.60 10.51
N TYR A 119 -19.35 -15.64 9.74
CA TYR A 119 -20.74 -16.01 9.49
C TYR A 119 -21.35 -16.83 10.62
N ALA A 120 -20.55 -17.67 11.30
CA ALA A 120 -21.03 -18.52 12.38
C ALA A 120 -21.44 -17.69 13.63
N TYR A 121 -20.67 -16.66 13.95
CA TYR A 121 -20.86 -15.82 15.14
C TYR A 121 -21.54 -14.47 14.85
N GLN A 122 -22.14 -14.32 13.67
CA GLN A 122 -22.90 -13.12 13.29
C GLN A 122 -22.08 -11.82 13.44
N CYS A 123 -20.79 -11.88 13.12
CA CYS A 123 -19.90 -10.73 13.28
C CYS A 123 -20.33 -9.57 12.37
N THR A 124 -20.07 -8.34 12.82
CA THR A 124 -20.37 -7.12 12.07
C THR A 124 -19.10 -6.56 11.44
N GLU A 125 -19.22 -6.04 10.21
CA GLU A 125 -18.14 -5.30 9.54
C GLU A 125 -18.52 -3.81 9.53
N PHE A 126 -17.66 -2.95 10.10
CA PHE A 126 -17.93 -1.51 10.21
C PHE A 126 -17.07 -0.66 9.25
N ALA A 127 -16.25 -1.30 8.40
CA ALA A 127 -15.38 -0.65 7.43
C ALA A 127 -16.18 0.18 6.40
N GLN A 128 -16.11 1.52 6.52
CA GLN A 128 -16.80 2.44 5.63
C GLN A 128 -15.94 3.67 5.33
N CYS A 129 -15.88 4.06 4.07
CA CYS A 129 -15.20 5.29 3.68
C CYS A 129 -15.87 6.51 4.36
N ARG A 130 -15.06 7.49 4.79
CA ARG A 130 -15.52 8.76 5.37
C ARG A 130 -16.61 9.43 4.52
N THR A 131 -16.32 9.62 3.23
CA THR A 131 -17.23 10.32 2.31
C THR A 131 -18.56 9.57 2.14
N ALA A 132 -18.54 8.23 2.13
CA ALA A 132 -19.74 7.42 1.97
C ALA A 132 -20.57 7.34 3.26
N SER A 133 -19.92 7.33 4.42
CA SER A 133 -20.57 7.21 5.73
C SER A 133 -21.01 8.54 6.32
N GLY A 134 -20.45 9.66 5.86
CA GLY A 134 -20.66 10.99 6.45
C GLY A 134 -20.01 11.15 7.83
N ARG A 135 -19.23 10.18 8.30
CA ARG A 135 -18.56 10.20 9.61
C ARG A 135 -17.41 11.21 9.57
N GLN A 136 -17.59 12.37 10.20
CA GLN A 136 -16.60 13.46 10.14
C GLN A 136 -15.28 13.16 10.87
N LEU A 137 -15.29 12.21 11.81
CA LEU A 137 -14.15 11.86 12.66
C LEU A 137 -13.10 10.96 12.00
N ILE A 138 -13.37 10.42 10.81
CA ILE A 138 -12.35 9.65 10.09
C ILE A 138 -11.39 10.64 9.42
N ASP A 139 -10.11 10.56 9.78
CA ASP A 139 -9.07 11.40 9.21
C ASP A 139 -8.93 11.22 7.70
N GLU A 140 -8.56 12.29 7.01
CA GLU A 140 -8.28 12.32 5.57
C GLU A 140 -7.03 13.13 5.30
N GLN A 141 -6.12 12.54 4.51
CA GLN A 141 -4.93 13.22 4.02
C GLN A 141 -4.66 12.85 2.56
N PRO A 142 -3.96 13.72 1.79
CA PRO A 142 -3.48 13.38 0.45
C PRO A 142 -2.53 12.17 0.49
N CYS A 143 -2.74 11.20 -0.40
CA CYS A 143 -1.83 10.06 -0.56
C CYS A 143 -0.41 10.56 -0.85
N ALA A 144 0.61 10.09 -0.14
CA ALA A 144 1.99 10.58 -0.35
C ALA A 144 2.48 10.39 -1.80
N THR A 145 2.00 9.37 -2.50
CA THR A 145 2.41 9.04 -3.88
C THR A 145 1.57 9.76 -4.93
N CYS A 146 0.25 9.58 -4.94
CA CYS A 146 -0.62 10.09 -6.01
C CYS A 146 -1.37 11.38 -5.66
N LYS A 147 -1.20 11.91 -4.45
CA LYS A 147 -1.81 13.14 -3.93
C LYS A 147 -3.34 13.16 -3.86
N LEU A 148 -4.00 12.07 -4.25
CA LEU A 148 -5.43 11.90 -4.02
C LEU A 148 -5.73 11.81 -2.53
N THR A 149 -6.65 12.63 -2.04
CA THR A 149 -7.19 12.52 -0.68
C THR A 149 -7.69 11.11 -0.43
N THR A 150 -7.25 10.55 0.69
CA THR A 150 -7.57 9.19 1.11
C THR A 150 -7.93 9.26 2.59
N CYS A 151 -9.09 8.71 2.97
CA CYS A 151 -9.46 8.60 4.38
C CYS A 151 -8.72 7.44 5.05
N ASP A 152 -8.67 7.43 6.38
CA ASP A 152 -7.99 6.38 7.16
C ASP A 152 -8.47 4.97 6.74
N GLU A 153 -9.78 4.78 6.64
CA GLU A 153 -10.39 3.52 6.17
C GLU A 153 -10.02 3.11 4.72
N CYS A 154 -9.50 4.02 3.90
CA CYS A 154 -9.13 3.78 2.49
C CYS A 154 -7.62 3.80 2.23
N ARG A 155 -6.78 4.12 3.21
CA ARG A 155 -5.32 3.95 3.11
C ARG A 155 -4.93 2.53 3.45
N ILE A 156 -3.69 2.19 3.13
CA ILE A 156 -3.11 0.92 3.56
C ILE A 156 -2.80 0.99 5.06
N HIS A 157 -3.00 -0.13 5.73
CA HIS A 157 -2.66 -0.39 7.13
C HIS A 157 -1.88 -1.69 7.18
N CYS A 158 -0.98 -1.84 8.15
CA CYS A 158 -0.32 -3.12 8.38
C CYS A 158 -1.32 -4.14 8.94
N VAL A 159 -2.16 -3.72 9.89
CA VAL A 159 -3.27 -4.50 10.43
C VAL A 159 -4.55 -3.67 10.34
N TYR A 160 -5.44 -4.09 9.45
CA TYR A 160 -6.72 -3.45 9.21
C TYR A 160 -7.82 -4.16 10.02
N GLN A 161 -8.07 -3.68 11.23
CA GLN A 161 -9.16 -4.16 12.10
C GLN A 161 -10.50 -3.62 11.60
N SER A 162 -11.42 -4.50 11.18
CA SER A 162 -12.68 -4.10 10.55
C SER A 162 -13.90 -4.91 10.97
N ILE A 163 -13.69 -5.96 11.76
CA ILE A 163 -14.72 -6.92 12.16
C ILE A 163 -14.82 -6.93 13.69
N TYR A 164 -16.06 -6.98 14.16
CA TYR A 164 -16.43 -7.01 15.57
C TYR A 164 -17.42 -8.16 15.84
N GLU A 165 -17.16 -8.93 16.88
CA GLU A 165 -18.08 -9.92 17.43
C GLU A 165 -18.55 -9.45 18.81
N ALA A 166 -19.86 -9.34 18.98
CA ALA A 166 -20.44 -9.01 20.28
C ALA A 166 -20.27 -10.20 21.23
N PRO A 167 -19.92 -9.96 22.51
CA PRO A 167 -19.81 -11.05 23.48
C PRO A 167 -21.18 -11.66 23.76
N GLU A 168 -21.22 -12.99 23.97
CA GLU A 168 -22.45 -13.69 24.34
C GLU A 168 -22.86 -13.39 25.79
N ASP A 169 -21.88 -13.30 26.69
CA ASP A 169 -22.05 -12.88 28.09
C ASP A 169 -21.54 -11.45 28.30
N PRO A 170 -22.29 -10.56 29.01
CA PRO A 170 -21.82 -9.22 29.35
C PRO A 170 -20.47 -9.14 30.08
N GLU A 171 -20.05 -10.20 30.77
CA GLU A 171 -18.75 -10.27 31.46
C GLU A 171 -17.59 -10.65 30.52
N ASP A 172 -17.90 -11.21 29.34
CA ASP A 172 -16.91 -11.56 28.34
C ASP A 172 -16.41 -10.34 27.57
N LEU A 173 -15.20 -10.45 27.03
CA LEU A 173 -14.65 -9.43 26.14
C LEU A 173 -15.14 -9.65 24.70
N PRO A 174 -15.41 -8.56 23.94
CA PRO A 174 -15.70 -8.69 22.51
C PRO A 174 -14.47 -9.20 21.75
N ASN A 175 -14.70 -10.00 20.72
CA ASN A 175 -13.65 -10.39 19.79
C ASN A 175 -13.54 -9.39 18.64
N PHE A 176 -12.32 -9.20 18.17
CA PHE A 176 -12.03 -8.37 17.01
C PHE A 176 -11.21 -9.17 16.01
N SER A 177 -11.43 -8.87 14.74
CA SER A 177 -10.65 -9.46 13.66
C SER A 177 -10.51 -8.48 12.50
N GLY A 178 -9.67 -8.86 11.54
CA GLY A 178 -9.31 -8.02 10.43
C GLY A 178 -8.32 -8.69 9.51
N PHE A 179 -7.52 -7.88 8.81
CA PHE A 179 -6.63 -8.36 7.76
C PHE A 179 -5.26 -7.73 7.85
N VAL A 180 -4.23 -8.51 7.57
CA VAL A 180 -2.85 -7.99 7.49
C VAL A 180 -2.58 -7.49 6.08
N LEU A 181 -2.37 -6.19 5.92
CA LEU A 181 -2.20 -5.51 4.63
C LEU A 181 -3.36 -5.86 3.66
N LEU A 182 -3.02 -6.42 2.49
CA LEU A 182 -3.99 -6.93 1.50
C LEU A 182 -3.97 -8.47 1.40
N ASN A 183 -3.54 -9.16 2.46
CA ASN A 183 -3.66 -10.61 2.53
C ASN A 183 -5.14 -11.00 2.61
N PRO A 184 -5.60 -12.03 1.86
CA PRO A 184 -7.00 -12.44 1.86
C PRO A 184 -7.48 -13.03 3.19
N LEU A 185 -6.61 -13.63 4.00
CA LEU A 185 -7.01 -14.39 5.19
C LEU A 185 -7.30 -13.46 6.36
N GLU A 186 -8.42 -13.70 7.03
CA GLU A 186 -8.83 -13.01 8.24
C GLU A 186 -7.97 -13.46 9.44
N CYS A 187 -7.49 -12.50 10.23
CA CYS A 187 -6.73 -12.73 11.45
C CYS A 187 -7.52 -12.24 12.67
N ALA A 188 -7.44 -13.01 13.77
CA ALA A 188 -7.86 -12.51 15.07
C ALA A 188 -6.96 -11.37 15.54
N ILE A 189 -7.56 -10.39 16.21
CA ILE A 189 -6.88 -9.23 16.78
C ILE A 189 -7.35 -9.10 18.23
N LEU A 190 -6.43 -9.31 19.16
CA LEU A 190 -6.75 -9.23 20.57
C LEU A 190 -6.57 -7.79 21.05
N SER A 191 -7.60 -7.25 21.69
CA SER A 191 -7.46 -5.98 22.41
C SER A 191 -6.52 -6.15 23.61
N PRO A 192 -5.90 -5.08 24.12
CA PRO A 192 -5.05 -5.15 25.32
C PRO A 192 -5.69 -5.87 26.51
N HIS A 193 -7.01 -5.71 26.70
CA HIS A 193 -7.75 -6.34 27.80
C HIS A 193 -7.76 -7.88 27.79
N HIS A 194 -7.47 -8.52 26.65
CA HIS A 194 -7.40 -9.98 26.54
C HIS A 194 -6.13 -10.58 27.17
N LEU A 195 -5.02 -9.83 27.19
CA LEU A 195 -3.71 -10.38 27.58
C LEU A 195 -3.17 -9.83 28.90
N TYR A 196 -3.54 -8.62 29.29
CA TYR A 196 -3.04 -8.01 30.53
C TYR A 196 -3.70 -8.59 31.78
N SER A 197 -3.01 -8.52 32.92
CA SER A 197 -3.57 -8.86 34.23
C SER A 197 -4.55 -7.78 34.71
N GLU A 198 -5.52 -8.11 35.57
CA GLU A 198 -6.53 -7.12 36.05
C GLU A 198 -5.92 -5.82 36.61
N ASN A 199 -4.74 -5.92 37.22
CA ASN A 199 -4.03 -4.77 37.80
C ASN A 199 -3.48 -3.78 36.75
N GLU A 200 -3.19 -4.25 35.53
CA GLU A 200 -2.68 -3.41 34.42
C GLU A 200 -3.82 -2.86 33.54
N LYS A 201 -5.05 -3.36 33.71
CA LYS A 201 -6.22 -2.98 32.89
C LYS A 201 -6.87 -1.67 33.32
N ALA A 202 -6.64 -1.18 34.54
CA ALA A 202 -7.42 -0.11 35.14
C ALA A 202 -7.40 1.21 34.33
N ASP A 203 -6.33 1.48 33.60
CA ASP A 203 -6.13 2.76 32.90
C ASP A 203 -6.37 2.70 31.38
N LEU A 204 -6.61 1.51 30.81
CA LEU A 204 -6.76 1.36 29.35
C LEU A 204 -8.24 1.41 28.93
N PRO A 205 -8.63 2.29 27.97
CA PRO A 205 -10.00 2.34 27.47
C PRO A 205 -10.36 1.03 26.76
N ARG A 206 -11.49 0.44 27.13
CA ARG A 206 -12.00 -0.77 26.47
C ARG A 206 -12.33 -0.47 25.01
N TRP A 207 -11.94 -1.38 24.13
CA TRP A 207 -12.37 -1.32 22.74
C TRP A 207 -13.88 -1.51 22.64
N GLN A 208 -14.53 -0.72 21.79
CA GLN A 208 -15.99 -0.63 21.67
C GLN A 208 -16.45 -0.97 20.26
N ASP A 209 -17.74 -1.33 20.14
CA ASP A 209 -18.40 -1.50 18.84
C ASP A 209 -18.53 -0.15 18.10
N ARG A 210 -17.81 -0.03 16.98
CA ARG A 210 -17.82 1.14 16.10
C ARG A 210 -19.06 1.25 15.23
N ALA A 211 -19.85 0.18 15.10
CA ALA A 211 -21.15 0.25 14.43
C ALA A 211 -22.13 1.07 15.29
N LEU A 212 -22.06 0.93 16.62
CA LEU A 212 -22.93 1.62 17.58
C LEU A 212 -22.38 2.99 17.99
N ASN A 213 -21.06 3.12 18.12
CA ASN A 213 -20.44 4.38 18.54
C ASN A 213 -19.58 4.99 17.43
N ALA A 214 -20.19 5.88 16.63
CA ALA A 214 -19.48 6.58 15.56
C ALA A 214 -18.40 7.56 16.07
N ALA A 215 -18.36 7.86 17.38
CA ALA A 215 -17.32 8.69 17.98
C ALA A 215 -15.98 7.96 18.16
N VAL A 216 -15.98 6.63 18.05
CA VAL A 216 -14.81 5.80 18.29
C VAL A 216 -14.02 5.65 16.99
N GLU A 217 -12.73 5.98 17.06
CA GLU A 217 -11.76 5.79 15.99
C GLU A 217 -11.49 4.31 15.70
N PRO A 218 -11.06 3.95 14.48
CA PRO A 218 -10.67 2.58 14.19
C PRO A 218 -9.48 2.15 15.05
N TYR A 219 -9.45 0.89 15.46
CA TYR A 219 -8.30 0.29 16.15
C TYR A 219 -7.28 -0.32 15.15
N HIS A 220 -7.18 0.26 13.96
CA HIS A 220 -6.18 -0.19 12.98
C HIS A 220 -4.77 -0.09 13.58
N ASP A 221 -3.92 -1.05 13.26
CA ASP A 221 -2.52 -1.09 13.68
C ASP A 221 -2.31 -1.04 15.22
N GLN A 222 -3.32 -1.45 16.00
CA GLN A 222 -3.31 -1.52 17.46
C GLN A 222 -3.63 -2.92 17.97
N GLY A 223 -3.28 -3.20 19.24
CA GLY A 223 -3.54 -4.47 19.91
C GLY A 223 -2.48 -5.54 19.63
N PHE A 224 -2.91 -6.79 19.62
CA PHE A 224 -2.07 -7.95 19.37
C PHE A 224 -2.61 -8.72 18.17
N LEU A 225 -1.74 -8.98 17.22
CA LEU A 225 -2.07 -9.78 16.05
C LEU A 225 -1.98 -11.24 16.44
N ASP A 226 -3.03 -12.00 16.17
CA ASP A 226 -3.04 -13.45 16.35
C ASP A 226 -3.02 -14.16 14.99
N MET A 227 -3.01 -15.48 15.02
CA MET A 227 -2.96 -16.33 13.83
C MET A 227 -4.19 -16.14 12.93
N PRO A 228 -4.02 -16.35 11.61
CA PRO A 228 -5.16 -16.39 10.70
C PRO A 228 -6.18 -17.45 11.13
N LEU A 229 -7.45 -17.06 11.19
CA LEU A 229 -8.53 -17.89 11.74
C LEU A 229 -8.69 -19.24 11.03
N GLU A 230 -8.32 -19.30 9.75
CA GLU A 230 -8.48 -20.47 8.89
C GLU A 230 -7.28 -21.42 8.90
N ILE A 231 -6.21 -21.08 9.64
CA ILE A 231 -4.98 -21.86 9.72
C ILE A 231 -4.91 -22.56 11.07
N ASP A 232 -4.81 -23.88 11.07
CA ASP A 232 -4.70 -24.71 12.29
C ASP A 232 -3.24 -24.90 12.74
N GLN A 233 -2.44 -23.81 12.73
CA GLN A 233 -1.04 -23.83 13.14
C GLN A 233 -0.85 -22.95 14.36
N PRO A 234 -0.48 -23.50 15.54
CA PRO A 234 -0.39 -22.69 16.73
C PRO A 234 0.66 -21.58 16.57
N GLY A 235 0.40 -20.44 17.20
CA GLY A 235 1.30 -19.31 17.27
C GLY A 235 0.98 -18.46 18.50
N THR A 236 1.98 -17.75 19.02
CA THR A 236 1.77 -16.78 20.09
C THR A 236 1.33 -15.44 19.48
N PRO A 237 0.31 -14.77 20.03
CA PRO A 237 -0.05 -13.42 19.60
C PRO A 237 1.13 -12.45 19.72
N GLU A 238 1.29 -11.59 18.72
CA GLU A 238 2.41 -10.65 18.63
C GLU A 238 1.90 -9.21 18.79
N LYS A 239 2.54 -8.43 19.67
CA LYS A 239 2.13 -7.05 19.92
C LYS A 239 2.41 -6.19 18.68
N ILE A 240 1.36 -5.59 18.12
CA ILE A 240 1.45 -4.93 16.81
C ILE A 240 2.43 -3.77 16.83
N SER A 241 2.44 -2.95 17.89
CA SER A 241 3.40 -1.83 18.01
C SER A 241 4.84 -2.30 17.91
N ASP A 242 5.17 -3.40 18.58
CA ASP A 242 6.55 -3.87 18.70
C ASP A 242 7.04 -4.40 17.35
N VAL A 243 6.17 -5.07 16.59
CA VAL A 243 6.44 -5.53 15.22
C VAL A 243 6.58 -4.36 14.24
N LEU A 244 5.77 -3.31 14.40
CA LEU A 244 5.78 -2.16 13.49
C LEU A 244 7.04 -1.32 13.61
N ASP A 245 7.64 -1.30 14.80
CA ASP A 245 8.78 -0.47 15.17
C ASP A 245 10.13 -1.21 15.08
N VAL A 246 10.14 -2.46 14.63
CA VAL A 246 11.38 -3.20 14.35
C VAL A 246 12.20 -2.46 13.31
N ASP A 247 13.46 -2.17 13.64
CA ASP A 247 14.44 -1.71 12.66
C ASP A 247 14.82 -2.86 11.72
N LEU A 248 14.30 -2.78 10.49
CA LEU A 248 14.44 -3.80 9.45
C LEU A 248 15.79 -3.76 8.72
N GLY A 249 16.63 -2.75 8.99
CA GLY A 249 18.01 -2.75 8.50
C GLY A 249 18.97 -3.49 9.41
N LEU A 250 18.61 -3.66 10.69
CA LEU A 250 19.42 -4.36 11.68
C LEU A 250 18.85 -5.73 12.06
N ASN A 251 17.53 -5.91 11.94
CA ASN A 251 16.83 -7.11 12.39
C ASN A 251 15.96 -7.74 11.29
N SER A 252 15.96 -9.07 11.24
CA SER A 252 15.04 -9.82 10.39
C SER A 252 13.77 -10.17 11.14
N LEU A 253 12.60 -9.89 10.56
CA LEU A 253 11.32 -10.42 11.08
C LEU A 253 11.26 -11.95 11.01
N MET A 254 12.11 -12.59 10.20
CA MET A 254 12.19 -14.06 10.13
C MET A 254 12.73 -14.67 11.43
N THR A 255 13.59 -13.94 12.15
CA THR A 255 14.24 -14.40 13.39
C THR A 255 13.66 -13.74 14.64
N TRP A 256 12.69 -12.82 14.48
CA TRP A 256 12.15 -12.02 15.58
C TRP A 256 11.38 -12.84 16.63
N SER A 257 10.58 -13.81 16.18
CA SER A 257 9.83 -14.67 17.11
C SER A 257 10.79 -15.69 17.73
N GLY A 258 11.34 -15.35 18.91
CA GLY A 258 12.34 -16.16 19.60
C GLY A 258 11.85 -17.50 20.16
N SER A 259 10.57 -17.85 19.95
CA SER A 259 10.05 -19.15 20.36
C SER A 259 10.38 -20.21 19.31
N SER A 260 11.34 -21.08 19.62
CA SER A 260 11.72 -22.23 18.79
C SER A 260 10.61 -23.27 18.58
N GLN A 261 9.44 -23.10 19.22
CA GLN A 261 8.35 -24.06 19.21
C GLN A 261 7.47 -23.98 17.95
N PHE A 262 7.58 -22.91 17.16
CA PHE A 262 6.73 -22.69 15.98
C PHE A 262 7.54 -22.67 14.69
N GLY A 263 6.86 -22.93 13.56
CA GLY A 263 7.49 -22.84 12.25
C GLY A 263 7.98 -21.42 11.96
N PHE A 264 9.13 -21.29 11.29
CA PHE A 264 9.73 -20.01 10.91
C PHE A 264 9.36 -19.64 9.46
N PRO A 265 8.80 -18.43 9.20
CA PRO A 265 8.37 -17.43 10.17
C PRO A 265 7.07 -17.84 10.89
N SER A 266 6.87 -17.30 12.09
CA SER A 266 5.63 -17.50 12.87
C SER A 266 4.39 -17.33 11.97
N PRO A 267 3.37 -18.21 12.06
CA PRO A 267 2.14 -18.08 11.28
C PRO A 267 1.48 -16.69 11.41
N VAL A 268 1.62 -16.07 12.59
CA VAL A 268 1.13 -14.72 12.92
C VAL A 268 1.83 -13.66 12.06
N LEU A 269 3.15 -13.72 11.94
CA LEU A 269 3.97 -12.70 11.26
C LEU A 269 4.20 -12.99 9.78
N ARG A 270 3.87 -14.19 9.29
CA ARG A 270 4.19 -14.67 7.94
C ARG A 270 3.90 -13.65 6.84
N THR A 271 2.75 -12.97 6.90
CA THR A 271 2.38 -11.95 5.90
C THR A 271 3.32 -10.75 5.94
N LEU A 272 3.60 -10.21 7.12
CA LEU A 272 4.50 -9.07 7.31
C LEU A 272 5.93 -9.45 6.91
N CYS A 273 6.43 -10.62 7.33
CA CYS A 273 7.73 -11.14 6.92
C CYS A 273 7.82 -11.22 5.40
N ASN A 274 6.83 -11.82 4.73
CA ASN A 274 6.84 -11.93 3.27
C ASN A 274 6.90 -10.58 2.56
N VAL A 275 6.31 -9.53 3.13
CA VAL A 275 6.27 -8.18 2.57
C VAL A 275 7.63 -7.51 2.74
N VAL A 276 8.22 -7.58 3.93
CA VAL A 276 9.57 -7.07 4.22
C VAL A 276 10.62 -7.80 3.37
N GLU A 277 10.59 -9.13 3.35
CA GLU A 277 11.56 -9.95 2.62
C GLU A 277 11.57 -9.67 1.12
N LYS A 278 10.41 -9.43 0.51
CA LYS A 278 10.32 -9.06 -0.91
C LYS A 278 10.97 -7.71 -1.24
N ARG A 279 11.21 -6.86 -0.24
CA ARG A 279 11.83 -5.54 -0.39
C ARG A 279 13.33 -5.56 -0.15
N LYS A 280 13.90 -6.74 0.07
CA LYS A 280 15.34 -6.93 0.14
C LYS A 280 15.87 -7.22 -1.27
N LEU A 281 16.90 -6.49 -1.66
CA LEU A 281 17.59 -6.71 -2.93
C LEU A 281 19.01 -7.19 -2.65
N CYS A 282 19.28 -8.45 -2.96
CA CYS A 282 20.59 -9.07 -2.84
C CYS A 282 21.50 -8.66 -4.01
N LEU A 283 22.70 -8.17 -3.70
CA LEU A 283 23.67 -7.65 -4.66
C LEU A 283 25.07 -8.23 -4.38
N CYS A 284 25.82 -8.50 -5.44
CA CYS A 284 27.26 -8.71 -5.33
C CYS A 284 27.95 -7.37 -5.07
N GLU A 285 29.18 -7.39 -4.57
CA GLU A 285 29.94 -6.19 -4.23
C GLU A 285 30.05 -5.19 -5.41
N SER A 286 30.22 -5.68 -6.64
CA SER A 286 30.28 -4.83 -7.84
C SER A 286 28.95 -4.12 -8.12
N CYS A 287 27.83 -4.86 -8.09
CA CYS A 287 26.50 -4.27 -8.28
C CYS A 287 26.12 -3.35 -7.13
N PHE A 288 26.54 -3.65 -5.90
CA PHE A 288 26.35 -2.78 -4.75
C PHE A 288 27.06 -1.42 -4.95
N ARG A 289 28.31 -1.41 -5.41
CA ARG A 289 29.01 -0.16 -5.78
C ARG A 289 28.30 0.63 -6.86
N GLU A 290 27.79 -0.04 -7.90
CA GLU A 290 27.02 0.63 -8.95
C GLU A 290 25.69 1.20 -8.42
N ALA A 291 25.02 0.49 -7.52
CA ALA A 291 23.77 0.95 -6.91
C ALA A 291 23.92 2.26 -6.13
N SER A 292 25.15 2.68 -5.75
CA SER A 292 25.43 3.96 -5.07
C SER A 292 25.20 5.15 -5.98
N LYS A 293 25.25 4.92 -7.30
CA LYS A 293 24.92 5.89 -8.33
C LYS A 293 23.40 5.99 -8.58
N GLY A 294 22.61 5.22 -7.82
CA GLY A 294 21.16 5.12 -7.91
C GLY A 294 20.67 3.80 -8.51
N TYR A 295 19.41 3.46 -8.25
CA TYR A 295 18.78 2.22 -8.72
C TYR A 295 18.79 2.06 -10.26
N GLU A 296 18.84 3.17 -11.00
CA GLU A 296 18.91 3.21 -12.46
C GLU A 296 20.27 2.72 -13.00
N ALA A 297 21.33 2.78 -12.19
CA ALA A 297 22.67 2.34 -12.60
C ALA A 297 22.83 0.81 -12.59
N LEU A 298 21.94 0.09 -11.92
CA LEU A 298 21.97 -1.36 -11.86
C LEU A 298 21.65 -1.99 -13.22
N LYS A 299 22.33 -3.11 -13.54
CA LYS A 299 22.06 -3.90 -14.74
C LYS A 299 21.51 -5.28 -14.36
N PRO A 300 20.42 -5.74 -14.98
CA PRO A 300 19.54 -4.99 -15.89
C PRO A 300 18.84 -3.81 -15.19
N GLU A 301 18.49 -2.77 -15.96
CA GLU A 301 17.86 -1.55 -15.41
C GLU A 301 16.62 -1.89 -14.57
N LEU A 302 16.48 -1.21 -13.43
CA LEU A 302 15.32 -1.36 -12.56
C LEU A 302 14.20 -0.40 -13.00
N PRO A 303 12.92 -0.81 -12.85
CA PRO A 303 11.82 0.11 -13.06
C PRO A 303 11.91 1.29 -12.09
N LYS A 304 11.36 2.44 -12.49
CA LYS A 304 11.27 3.63 -11.64
C LYS A 304 10.55 3.29 -10.33
N LEU A 305 11.25 3.41 -9.22
CA LEU A 305 10.71 3.19 -7.87
C LEU A 305 10.05 4.49 -7.39
N SER A 306 8.78 4.69 -7.73
CA SER A 306 8.05 5.94 -7.49
C SER A 306 7.96 6.42 -6.04
N TRP A 307 8.26 5.53 -5.08
CA TRP A 307 8.29 5.83 -3.65
C TRP A 307 9.64 6.35 -3.16
N LEU A 308 10.72 6.13 -3.91
CA LEU A 308 12.03 6.65 -3.54
C LEU A 308 12.09 8.15 -3.77
N ASN A 309 12.69 8.85 -2.81
CA ASN A 309 12.95 10.27 -2.95
C ASN A 309 13.91 10.49 -4.14
N PRO A 310 13.55 11.32 -5.14
CA PRO A 310 14.45 11.59 -6.27
C PRO A 310 15.78 12.24 -5.84
N ASN A 311 15.80 12.90 -4.68
CA ASN A 311 17.00 13.57 -4.13
C ASN A 311 17.94 12.60 -3.39
N LEU A 312 17.62 11.32 -3.32
CA LEU A 312 18.44 10.32 -2.61
C LEU A 312 19.80 10.04 -3.29
N ARG A 313 20.11 10.72 -4.40
CA ARG A 313 21.27 10.45 -5.27
C ARG A 313 22.63 10.94 -4.74
N GLN A 314 22.73 11.54 -3.55
CA GLN A 314 23.92 12.33 -3.19
C GLN A 314 24.61 12.02 -1.86
N GLU A 315 24.04 11.18 -1.01
CA GLU A 315 24.71 10.79 0.23
C GLU A 315 25.10 9.31 0.12
N ALA A 316 26.33 8.97 0.55
CA ALA A 316 26.82 7.59 0.59
C ALA A 316 25.75 6.66 1.17
N PHE A 317 25.65 5.42 0.66
CA PHE A 317 24.73 4.40 1.16
C PHE A 317 24.71 4.42 2.68
N LYS A 318 23.63 4.95 3.25
CA LYS A 318 23.43 4.89 4.69
C LYS A 318 22.94 3.51 5.04
N GLU A 319 23.21 3.12 6.27
CA GLU A 319 22.55 1.99 6.89
C GLU A 319 21.03 2.20 6.83
N CYS A 320 20.31 1.12 6.54
CA CYS A 320 18.86 1.10 6.54
C CYS A 320 18.38 1.18 7.99
N HIS A 321 17.40 2.05 8.24
CA HIS A 321 16.65 2.11 9.51
C HIS A 321 15.14 2.11 9.25
N CYS A 322 14.73 1.43 8.18
CA CYS A 322 13.33 1.33 7.81
C CYS A 322 12.58 0.54 8.87
N THR A 323 11.36 0.98 9.18
CA THR A 323 10.39 0.22 9.96
C THR A 323 9.12 0.02 9.14
N LEU A 324 8.27 -0.95 9.52
CA LEU A 324 6.94 -1.08 8.90
C LEU A 324 6.10 0.20 9.13
N ARG A 325 6.20 0.81 10.32
CA ARG A 325 5.54 2.07 10.66
C ARG A 325 5.92 3.18 9.68
N SER A 326 7.21 3.47 9.53
CA SER A 326 7.70 4.58 8.70
C SER A 326 7.28 4.45 7.22
N HIS A 327 7.22 3.23 6.68
CA HIS A 327 6.95 3.03 5.25
C HIS A 327 5.50 2.74 4.89
N ILE A 328 4.72 2.14 5.78
CA ILE A 328 3.31 1.83 5.53
C ILE A 328 2.40 2.85 6.21
N LEU A 329 2.67 3.16 7.49
CA LEU A 329 1.75 3.95 8.31
C LEU A 329 1.98 5.45 8.18
N ASP A 330 3.22 5.90 8.33
CA ASP A 330 3.52 7.34 8.36
C ASP A 330 3.41 7.98 6.96
N ARG A 331 3.56 7.17 5.91
CA ARG A 331 3.54 7.60 4.51
C ARG A 331 2.12 7.88 3.97
N TRP A 332 1.05 7.70 4.76
CA TRP A 332 -0.36 7.89 4.35
C TRP A 332 -0.61 7.45 2.88
N GLN A 333 -0.42 6.17 2.58
CA GLN A 333 -0.48 5.66 1.19
C GLN A 333 -1.85 5.05 0.89
N CYS A 334 -2.45 5.40 -0.25
CA CYS A 334 -3.70 4.75 -0.66
C CYS A 334 -3.47 3.30 -1.11
N VAL A 335 -4.49 2.45 -0.97
CA VAL A 335 -4.40 1.02 -1.31
C VAL A 335 -3.96 0.77 -2.76
N ASN A 336 -4.46 1.56 -3.73
CA ASN A 336 -4.03 1.47 -5.13
C ASN A 336 -2.53 1.71 -5.31
N CYS A 337 -1.99 2.74 -4.65
CA CYS A 337 -0.56 3.04 -4.73
C CYS A 337 0.28 1.94 -4.06
N TYR A 338 -0.21 1.33 -2.99
CA TYR A 338 0.43 0.18 -2.37
C TYR A 338 0.41 -1.05 -3.28
N GLU A 339 -0.70 -1.36 -3.95
CA GLU A 339 -0.79 -2.47 -4.91
C GLU A 339 0.16 -2.28 -6.11
N ASN A 340 0.29 -1.05 -6.61
CA ASN A 340 1.26 -0.73 -7.66
C ASN A 340 2.71 -0.89 -7.18
N GLU A 341 3.01 -0.50 -5.95
CA GLU A 341 4.32 -0.73 -5.30
C GLU A 341 4.62 -2.23 -5.20
N GLU A 342 3.68 -3.02 -4.67
CA GLU A 342 3.77 -4.49 -4.60
C GLU A 342 4.01 -5.13 -5.97
N SER A 343 3.30 -4.66 -6.99
CA SER A 343 3.45 -5.16 -8.37
C SER A 343 4.84 -4.86 -8.94
N THR A 344 5.37 -3.66 -8.66
CA THR A 344 6.72 -3.25 -9.07
C THR A 344 7.78 -4.10 -8.38
N ILE A 345 7.67 -4.27 -7.05
CA ILE A 345 8.59 -5.09 -6.25
C ILE A 345 8.59 -6.54 -6.75
N LYS A 346 7.41 -7.13 -6.98
CA LYS A 346 7.29 -8.49 -7.55
C LYS A 346 7.96 -8.58 -8.93
N GLY A 347 7.85 -7.54 -9.75
CA GLY A 347 8.54 -7.47 -11.04
C GLY A 347 10.06 -7.52 -10.89
N VAL A 348 10.62 -6.75 -9.95
CA VAL A 348 12.06 -6.74 -9.64
C VAL A 348 12.53 -8.10 -9.13
N GLN A 349 11.80 -8.70 -8.18
CA GLN A 349 12.16 -9.99 -7.59
C GLN A 349 12.17 -11.13 -8.63
N LYS A 350 11.26 -11.11 -9.61
CA LYS A 350 11.24 -12.09 -10.71
C LYS A 350 12.46 -12.02 -11.63
N MET A 351 13.22 -10.93 -11.59
CA MET A 351 14.45 -10.79 -12.38
C MET A 351 15.68 -11.36 -11.66
N ALA A 352 15.58 -11.71 -10.38
CA ALA A 352 16.66 -12.35 -9.63
C ALA A 352 16.52 -13.89 -9.73
N PRO A 353 17.59 -14.64 -10.04
CA PRO A 353 17.54 -16.10 -10.17
C PRO A 353 17.15 -16.79 -8.86
N ASP A 354 17.69 -16.31 -7.74
CA ASP A 354 17.50 -16.81 -6.38
C ASP A 354 17.91 -15.76 -5.34
N ARG A 355 17.47 -15.91 -4.08
CA ARG A 355 17.82 -15.04 -2.95
C ARG A 355 19.32 -15.00 -2.65
N ALA A 356 20.06 -16.07 -2.99
CA ALA A 356 21.51 -16.12 -2.79
C ALA A 356 22.31 -15.47 -3.93
N SER A 357 21.64 -15.08 -5.03
CA SER A 357 22.30 -14.56 -6.22
C SER A 357 22.01 -13.09 -6.45
N CYS A 358 23.02 -12.36 -6.88
CA CYS A 358 22.86 -11.05 -7.47
C CYS A 358 22.14 -11.15 -8.82
N ARG A 359 21.48 -10.06 -9.22
CA ARG A 359 20.82 -9.95 -10.54
C ARG A 359 21.77 -10.09 -11.74
N CYS A 360 23.06 -9.87 -11.55
CA CYS A 360 24.07 -10.13 -12.60
C CYS A 360 24.46 -11.61 -12.72
N GLY A 361 23.94 -12.48 -11.85
CA GLY A 361 24.23 -13.92 -11.82
C GLY A 361 25.43 -14.32 -10.94
N LEU A 362 26.13 -13.36 -10.32
CA LEU A 362 27.16 -13.62 -9.32
C LEU A 362 26.55 -13.83 -7.93
N ASP A 363 27.33 -14.37 -6.99
CA ASP A 363 26.89 -14.54 -5.61
C ASP A 363 26.61 -13.18 -4.96
N ALA A 364 25.52 -13.12 -4.17
CA ALA A 364 25.20 -11.93 -3.42
C ALA A 364 25.98 -11.89 -2.11
N GLU A 365 26.57 -10.72 -1.82
CA GLU A 365 27.34 -10.47 -0.60
C GLU A 365 26.70 -9.37 0.26
N ARG A 366 25.87 -8.52 -0.35
CA ARG A 366 25.29 -7.33 0.25
C ARG A 366 23.80 -7.30 -0.01
N MET A 367 23.08 -6.57 0.83
CA MET A 367 21.63 -6.45 0.72
C MET A 367 21.22 -4.99 0.85
N VAL A 368 20.30 -4.55 -0.01
CA VAL A 368 19.78 -3.19 -0.02
C VAL A 368 18.27 -3.22 0.22
N CYS A 369 17.79 -2.30 1.05
CA CYS A 369 16.38 -2.07 1.28
C CYS A 369 15.76 -1.30 0.11
N MET A 370 14.76 -1.87 -0.56
CA MET A 370 14.09 -1.22 -1.69
C MET A 370 13.23 0.00 -1.29
N TRP A 371 12.99 0.22 0.00
CA TRP A 371 12.20 1.36 0.48
C TRP A 371 13.01 2.64 0.66
N CYS A 372 14.24 2.54 1.19
CA CYS A 372 15.11 3.69 1.40
C CYS A 372 16.38 3.66 0.56
N TRP A 373 16.63 2.55 -0.14
CA TRP A 373 17.88 2.28 -0.85
C TRP A 373 19.11 2.27 0.07
N GLY A 374 18.94 2.02 1.36
CA GLY A 374 20.02 1.85 2.33
C GLY A 374 20.48 0.40 2.46
N GLU A 375 21.70 0.21 2.97
CA GLU A 375 22.27 -1.12 3.21
C GLU A 375 21.62 -1.80 4.42
N ILE A 376 21.32 -3.09 4.32
CA ILE A 376 20.81 -3.90 5.42
C ILE A 376 21.99 -4.67 6.04
N ILE A 377 22.24 -4.44 7.33
CA ILE A 377 23.26 -5.09 8.14
C ILE A 377 22.56 -6.06 9.08
N GLU A 378 21.96 -7.10 8.52
CA GLU A 378 21.49 -8.21 9.34
C GLU A 378 22.72 -8.93 9.89
N GLY A 379 22.75 -9.15 11.21
CA GLY A 379 23.88 -9.82 11.87
C GLY A 379 24.28 -11.05 11.09
N THR A 380 25.56 -11.14 10.71
CA THR A 380 26.19 -12.18 9.88
C THR A 380 26.20 -13.56 10.55
N SER A 381 25.11 -14.00 11.15
CA SER A 381 24.89 -15.39 11.53
C SER A 381 24.73 -16.22 10.26
N ASN A 382 25.88 -16.49 9.63
CA ASN A 382 26.15 -17.54 8.65
C ASN A 382 25.07 -17.72 7.57
N PHE A 383 25.24 -17.05 6.43
CA PHE A 383 24.67 -17.45 5.13
C PHE A 383 25.22 -18.81 4.64
N SER A 384 25.69 -19.68 5.54
CA SER A 384 26.02 -21.06 5.21
C SER A 384 24.76 -21.70 4.66
N ALA A 385 24.79 -22.05 3.37
CA ALA A 385 23.72 -22.82 2.76
C ALA A 385 23.42 -24.04 3.65
N PRO A 386 22.14 -24.33 3.96
CA PRO A 386 21.77 -25.52 4.69
C PRO A 386 22.03 -26.73 3.77
N GLY A 387 23.25 -27.27 3.80
CA GLY A 387 23.63 -28.43 2.99
C GLY A 387 25.11 -28.46 2.69
N ASP A 388 25.91 -28.90 3.66
CA ASP A 388 27.13 -29.68 3.47
C ASP A 388 27.60 -30.15 4.87
N GLU A 389 26.73 -30.86 5.60
CA GLU A 389 27.20 -31.79 6.64
C GLU A 389 27.24 -33.20 6.01
N PRO A 390 28.38 -33.89 6.04
CA PRO A 390 28.58 -35.20 5.38
C PRO A 390 27.81 -36.36 6.03
#